data_AF-A0A442YCE3-F1
#
_entry.id   AF-A0A442YCE3-F1
#
_cell.length_a   1.000
_cell.length_b   1.000
_cell.length_c   1.000
_cell.angle_alpha   90.00
_cell.angle_beta   90.00
_cell.angle_gamma   90.00
#
_symmetry.space_group_name_H-M   'P 1'
#
loop_
_entity.id
_entity.type
_entity.pdbx_description
1 polymer ?
#
loop_
_entity_poly.entity_id
_entity_poly.type
_entity_poly.pdbx_seq_one_letter_code
_entity_poly.pdbx_strand_id
1 'polypeptide(L)'
;MSQGVIPLSLKDAPALIERLLPVQKLSAEAYKEQMAVQGKTLTALGSYWKGRKPLILNKACILGCLLPATDSPAHDLAIFEKLMAMDDESFVARGRYRPKPREILAKLSIAHMTDYFTVEPEGVLPAAAPLDWSDPTYEGVKVAWRSDVNEMGRRRLEAQMLPRATYRERVDQAQRPEEVSNSVDVHIWDAVNAHLGTSAQSFGELVEQLGIMRFGHRPRVADTFCGSGQIPFEAARLGCDVYASDLNPVACMLTWGAFNIVGGSERSRETLARDQQELVRRVQAE
;
A
#
# COMPACT_ATOMS: atom_id res chain seq x y z
N MET A 1 15.95 15.42 14.85
CA MET A 1 14.51 15.38 15.18
C MET A 1 13.82 16.20 14.11
N SER A 2 13.05 15.58 13.23
CA SER A 2 12.25 16.31 12.23
C SER A 2 11.31 17.25 12.96
N GLN A 3 11.10 18.46 12.43
CA GLN A 3 10.16 19.43 12.98
C GLN A 3 8.74 18.84 12.87
N GLY A 4 8.25 18.15 13.90
CA GLY A 4 6.91 17.56 13.93
C GLY A 4 6.76 16.36 14.87
N VAL A 5 7.79 15.52 15.01
CA VAL A 5 7.70 14.29 15.81
C VAL A 5 8.10 14.58 17.27
N ILE A 6 7.12 14.86 18.11
CA ILE A 6 7.30 15.10 19.55
C ILE A 6 6.94 13.83 20.33
N PRO A 7 7.88 13.23 21.10
CA PRO A 7 7.59 12.05 21.90
C PRO A 7 6.39 12.25 22.83
N LEU A 8 5.52 11.24 22.90
CA LEU A 8 4.31 11.22 23.74
C LEU A 8 3.25 12.31 23.45
N SER A 9 3.38 13.06 22.36
CA SER A 9 2.38 14.07 21.94
C SER A 9 0.99 13.50 21.62
N LEU A 10 0.90 12.20 21.27
CA LEU A 10 -0.34 11.48 20.99
C LEU A 10 -0.68 10.43 22.06
N LYS A 11 -0.05 10.49 23.24
CA LYS A 11 -0.22 9.49 24.30
C LYS A 11 -1.69 9.29 24.70
N ASP A 12 -2.43 10.38 24.84
CA ASP A 12 -3.83 10.39 25.26
C ASP A 12 -4.80 10.63 24.09
N ALA A 13 -4.29 10.71 22.86
CA ALA A 13 -5.11 10.90 21.67
C ALA A 13 -5.88 9.61 21.35
N PRO A 14 -7.22 9.66 21.13
CA PRO A 14 -7.99 8.48 20.76
C PRO A 14 -7.44 7.83 19.49
N ALA A 15 -7.54 6.50 19.41
CA ALA A 15 -7.14 5.78 18.22
C ALA A 15 -8.21 5.91 17.14
N LEU A 16 -7.79 5.97 15.87
CA LEU A 16 -8.72 6.12 14.75
C LEU A 16 -9.81 5.04 14.78
N ILE A 17 -9.43 3.78 15.01
CA ILE A 17 -10.35 2.63 15.03
C ILE A 17 -11.45 2.74 16.10
N GLU A 18 -11.25 3.53 17.16
CA GLU A 18 -12.26 3.77 18.21
C GLU A 18 -13.38 4.70 17.73
N ARG A 19 -13.12 5.49 16.68
CA ARG A 19 -14.01 6.54 16.18
C ARG A 19 -14.51 6.25 14.76
N LEU A 20 -13.67 5.66 13.92
CA LEU A 20 -13.88 5.56 12.48
C LEU A 20 -13.12 4.38 11.87
N LEU A 21 -13.82 3.57 11.07
CA LEU A 21 -13.21 2.57 10.21
C LEU A 21 -14.08 2.34 8.96
N PRO A 22 -13.53 2.35 7.73
CA PRO A 22 -14.31 2.15 6.51
C PRO A 22 -14.65 0.67 6.28
N VAL A 23 -15.54 0.12 7.11
CA VAL A 23 -15.87 -1.32 7.15
C VAL A 23 -16.33 -1.85 5.79
N GLN A 24 -17.12 -1.08 5.03
CA GLN A 24 -17.63 -1.52 3.72
C GLN A 24 -16.49 -1.71 2.69
N LYS A 25 -15.58 -0.74 2.58
CA LYS A 25 -14.42 -0.82 1.68
C LYS A 25 -13.47 -1.93 2.13
N LEU A 26 -13.17 -1.98 3.42
CA LEU A 26 -12.31 -3.01 4.01
C LEU A 26 -12.84 -4.43 3.79
N SER A 27 -14.17 -4.62 3.89
CA SER A 27 -14.82 -5.89 3.62
C SER A 27 -14.63 -6.34 2.17
N ALA A 28 -14.72 -5.43 1.19
CA ALA A 28 -14.48 -5.76 -0.21
C ALA A 28 -13.01 -6.20 -0.46
N GLU A 29 -12.04 -5.48 0.11
CA GLU A 29 -10.62 -5.83 0.00
C GLU A 29 -10.30 -7.17 0.69
N ALA A 30 -10.80 -7.36 1.91
CA ALA A 30 -10.66 -8.61 2.66
C ALA A 30 -11.28 -9.80 1.93
N TYR A 31 -12.44 -9.59 1.29
CA TYR A 31 -13.08 -10.62 0.47
C TYR A 31 -12.22 -10.99 -0.74
N LYS A 32 -11.69 -10.00 -1.47
CA LYS A 32 -10.80 -10.24 -2.61
C LYS A 32 -9.55 -11.02 -2.20
N GLU A 33 -8.89 -10.63 -1.11
CA GLU A 33 -7.75 -11.38 -0.59
C GLU A 33 -8.16 -12.81 -0.25
N GLN A 34 -9.30 -12.99 0.44
CA GLN A 34 -9.78 -14.30 0.86
C GLN A 34 -10.06 -15.23 -0.34
N MET A 35 -10.58 -14.69 -1.43
CA MET A 35 -10.87 -15.41 -2.67
C MET A 35 -9.65 -15.65 -3.57
N ALA A 36 -8.48 -15.09 -3.25
CA ALA A 36 -7.27 -15.30 -4.05
C ALA A 36 -6.71 -16.74 -3.95
N VAL A 37 -7.16 -17.55 -2.99
CA VAL A 37 -6.71 -18.94 -2.74
C VAL A 37 -5.18 -19.08 -2.76
N GLN A 38 -4.59 -19.56 -3.87
CA GLN A 38 -3.15 -19.76 -4.06
C GLN A 38 -2.38 -18.45 -4.28
N GLY A 39 -3.07 -17.37 -4.66
CA GLY A 39 -2.47 -16.04 -4.82
C GLY A 39 -2.17 -15.32 -3.51
N LYS A 40 -2.62 -15.83 -2.36
CA LYS A 40 -2.35 -15.18 -1.06
C LYS A 40 -0.84 -15.15 -0.76
N THR A 41 -0.37 -14.05 -0.18
CA THR A 41 1.05 -13.86 0.17
C THR A 41 1.57 -14.92 1.13
N LEU A 42 0.76 -15.31 2.12
CA LEU A 42 1.10 -16.37 3.05
C LEU A 42 0.51 -17.72 2.61
N THR A 43 1.20 -18.80 2.93
CA THR A 43 0.84 -20.17 2.51
C THR A 43 -0.60 -20.55 2.86
N ALA A 44 -1.23 -21.35 1.98
CA ALA A 44 -2.57 -21.89 2.20
C ALA A 44 -2.65 -22.81 3.42
N LEU A 45 -1.54 -23.42 3.85
CA LEU A 45 -1.48 -24.34 5.01
C LEU A 45 -1.97 -23.69 6.32
N GLY A 46 -1.92 -22.37 6.43
CA GLY A 46 -2.48 -21.67 7.58
C GLY A 46 -3.99 -21.82 7.76
N SER A 47 -4.74 -22.28 6.75
CA SER A 47 -6.19 -22.49 6.83
C SER A 47 -6.61 -23.61 7.79
N TYR A 48 -5.71 -24.56 8.07
CA TYR A 48 -5.94 -25.62 9.05
C TYR A 48 -6.06 -25.08 10.48
N TRP A 49 -5.45 -23.92 10.76
CA TRP A 49 -5.66 -23.17 11.98
C TRP A 49 -6.79 -22.16 11.73
N LYS A 50 -8.02 -22.58 12.08
CA LYS A 50 -9.22 -21.72 12.00
C LYS A 50 -8.91 -20.37 12.64
N GLY A 51 -8.99 -19.28 11.87
CA GLY A 51 -8.66 -17.94 12.36
C GLY A 51 -7.70 -17.14 11.49
N ARG A 52 -7.33 -17.63 10.29
CA ARG A 52 -6.60 -16.86 9.28
C ARG A 52 -7.32 -15.54 8.97
N LYS A 53 -6.70 -14.42 9.32
CA LYS A 53 -7.21 -13.07 9.06
C LYS A 53 -6.54 -12.49 7.81
N PRO A 54 -7.29 -11.86 6.89
CA PRO A 54 -6.72 -11.18 5.73
C PRO A 54 -5.64 -10.16 6.16
N LEU A 55 -4.54 -10.10 5.43
CA LEU A 55 -3.46 -9.15 5.68
C LEU A 55 -3.95 -7.71 5.60
N ILE A 56 -4.81 -7.38 4.62
CA ILE A 56 -5.38 -6.04 4.51
C ILE A 56 -6.20 -5.64 5.75
N LEU A 57 -6.89 -6.59 6.38
CA LEU A 57 -7.61 -6.37 7.63
C LEU A 57 -6.63 -6.15 8.79
N ASN A 58 -5.56 -6.95 8.87
CA ASN A 58 -4.55 -6.77 9.91
C ASN A 58 -3.86 -5.40 9.78
N LYS A 59 -3.52 -4.99 8.55
CA LYS A 59 -2.96 -3.66 8.25
C LYS A 59 -3.89 -2.55 8.72
N ALA A 60 -5.19 -2.66 8.40
CA ALA A 60 -6.21 -1.72 8.84
C ALA A 60 -6.29 -1.62 10.37
N CYS A 61 -6.28 -2.75 11.08
CA CYS A 61 -6.30 -2.77 12.54
C CYS A 61 -5.06 -2.11 13.14
N ILE A 62 -3.85 -2.45 12.64
CA ILE A 62 -2.59 -1.91 13.16
C ILE A 62 -2.53 -0.39 12.92
N LEU A 63 -2.79 0.07 11.70
CA LEU A 63 -2.81 1.50 11.40
C LEU A 63 -3.94 2.21 12.15
N GLY A 64 -5.12 1.59 12.28
CA GLY A 64 -6.25 2.14 13.03
C GLY A 64 -5.94 2.33 14.52
N CYS A 65 -5.11 1.48 15.11
CA CYS A 65 -4.62 1.65 16.49
C CYS A 65 -3.55 2.74 16.62
N LEU A 66 -2.78 3.02 15.56
CA LEU A 66 -1.66 3.98 15.58
C LEU A 66 -2.04 5.38 15.12
N LEU A 67 -3.00 5.53 14.23
CA LEU A 67 -3.43 6.85 13.75
C LEU A 67 -4.27 7.55 14.82
N PRO A 68 -4.08 8.86 15.05
CA PRO A 68 -4.96 9.63 15.92
C PRO A 68 -6.32 9.86 15.26
N ALA A 69 -7.39 9.79 16.04
CA ALA A 69 -8.66 10.41 15.66
C ALA A 69 -8.61 11.89 16.02
N THR A 70 -8.70 12.75 15.01
CA THR A 70 -8.68 14.21 15.15
C THR A 70 -10.11 14.77 15.18
N ASP A 71 -10.21 16.10 15.29
CA ASP A 71 -11.50 16.80 15.17
C ASP A 71 -12.00 16.89 13.72
N SER A 72 -11.28 16.30 12.75
CA SER A 72 -11.67 16.24 11.34
C SER A 72 -11.78 14.77 10.85
N PRO A 73 -12.87 14.05 11.21
CA PRO A 73 -13.04 12.64 10.84
C PRO A 73 -13.00 12.38 9.32
N ALA A 74 -13.45 13.35 8.52
CA ALA A 74 -13.40 13.24 7.06
C ALA A 74 -11.96 13.24 6.54
N HIS A 75 -11.08 14.06 7.12
CA HIS A 75 -9.67 14.09 6.72
C HIS A 75 -8.94 12.86 7.24
N ASP A 76 -9.22 12.43 8.48
CA ASP A 76 -8.68 11.18 9.03
C ASP A 76 -9.03 9.99 8.14
N LEU A 77 -10.29 9.90 7.70
CA LEU A 77 -10.73 8.85 6.79
C LEU A 77 -9.99 8.92 5.46
N ALA A 78 -9.84 10.11 4.87
CA ALA A 78 -9.14 10.26 3.60
C ALA A 78 -7.67 9.83 3.67
N ILE A 79 -6.98 10.16 4.77
CA ILE A 79 -5.59 9.74 5.01
C ILE A 79 -5.50 8.24 5.27
N PHE A 80 -6.43 7.68 6.05
CA PHE A 80 -6.51 6.25 6.27
C PHE A 80 -6.72 5.49 4.96
N GLU A 81 -7.66 5.95 4.12
CA GLU A 81 -7.92 5.33 2.81
C GLU A 81 -6.70 5.40 1.89
N LYS A 82 -5.94 6.50 1.91
CA LYS A 82 -4.65 6.60 1.20
C LYS A 82 -3.63 5.57 1.68
N LEU A 83 -3.43 5.45 2.99
CA LEU A 83 -2.53 4.47 3.59
C LEU A 83 -2.96 3.01 3.30
N MET A 84 -4.25 2.79 3.12
CA MET A 84 -4.84 1.51 2.75
C MET A 84 -4.92 1.27 1.23
N ALA A 85 -4.47 2.23 0.40
CA ALA A 85 -4.56 2.21 -1.05
C ALA A 85 -6.01 2.06 -1.58
N MET A 86 -6.97 2.68 -0.89
CA MET A 86 -8.41 2.62 -1.15
C MET A 86 -8.96 3.89 -1.82
N ASP A 87 -8.12 4.89 -2.07
CA ASP A 87 -8.46 6.11 -2.81
C ASP A 87 -8.27 5.93 -4.33
N ASP A 88 -8.82 6.86 -5.10
CA ASP A 88 -8.86 6.76 -6.56
C ASP A 88 -7.45 6.79 -7.18
N GLU A 89 -6.55 7.64 -6.68
CA GLU A 89 -5.16 7.68 -7.12
C GLU A 89 -4.43 6.34 -6.90
N SER A 90 -4.67 5.70 -5.75
CA SER A 90 -4.14 4.36 -5.47
C SER A 90 -4.76 3.27 -6.34
N PHE A 91 -6.03 3.38 -6.74
CA PHE A 91 -6.62 2.44 -7.70
C PHE A 91 -5.93 2.47 -9.06
N VAL A 92 -5.45 3.63 -9.49
CA VAL A 92 -4.61 3.73 -10.70
C VAL A 92 -3.27 3.00 -10.48
N ALA A 93 -2.63 3.19 -9.33
CA ALA A 93 -1.38 2.50 -9.01
C ALA A 93 -1.54 0.98 -8.89
N ARG A 94 -2.74 0.51 -8.53
CA ARG A 94 -3.13 -0.91 -8.49
C ARG A 94 -3.59 -1.44 -9.86
N GLY A 95 -3.68 -0.60 -10.88
CA GLY A 95 -4.04 -1.02 -12.23
C GLY A 95 -2.89 -1.77 -12.90
N ARG A 96 -3.23 -2.84 -13.66
CA ARG A 96 -2.25 -3.56 -14.50
C ARG A 96 -1.74 -2.73 -15.68
N TYR A 97 -2.44 -1.64 -15.99
CA TYR A 97 -2.16 -0.75 -17.09
C TYR A 97 -2.16 0.70 -16.59
N ARG A 98 -1.11 1.45 -16.94
CA ARG A 98 -1.02 2.89 -16.67
C ARG A 98 -1.32 3.65 -17.97
N PRO A 99 -2.36 4.50 -18.01
CA PRO A 99 -2.70 5.28 -19.20
C PRO A 99 -1.53 6.13 -19.71
N LYS A 100 -1.31 6.13 -21.02
CA LYS A 100 -0.31 6.97 -21.67
C LYS A 100 -0.85 8.39 -21.87
N PRO A 101 0.02 9.43 -21.94
CA PRO A 101 -0.40 10.80 -22.20
C PRO A 101 -1.39 10.97 -23.37
N ARG A 102 -1.14 10.29 -24.49
CA ARG A 102 -2.04 10.33 -25.66
C ARG A 102 -3.45 9.84 -25.34
N GLU A 103 -3.59 8.77 -24.56
CA GLU A 103 -4.90 8.23 -24.19
C GLU A 103 -5.65 9.14 -23.22
N ILE A 104 -4.91 9.77 -22.30
CA ILE A 104 -5.46 10.76 -21.37
C ILE A 104 -6.00 11.95 -22.16
N LEU A 105 -5.19 12.50 -23.08
CA LEU A 105 -5.59 13.59 -23.96
C LEU A 105 -6.71 13.23 -24.93
N ALA A 106 -6.92 11.95 -25.25
CA ALA A 106 -8.03 11.53 -26.10
C ALA A 106 -9.38 11.53 -25.37
N LYS A 107 -9.37 11.36 -24.04
CA LYS A 107 -10.57 11.04 -23.26
C LYS A 107 -10.95 12.11 -22.25
N LEU A 108 -9.97 12.78 -21.64
CA LEU A 108 -10.22 13.78 -20.62
C LEU A 108 -10.42 15.17 -21.22
N SER A 109 -11.31 15.94 -20.58
CA SER A 109 -11.41 17.37 -20.82
C SER A 109 -10.37 18.10 -19.97
N ILE A 110 -9.39 18.70 -20.62
CA ILE A 110 -8.28 19.40 -19.96
C ILE A 110 -8.19 20.79 -20.60
N ALA A 111 -8.37 21.85 -19.78
CA ALA A 111 -8.38 23.22 -20.27
C ALA A 111 -7.02 23.69 -20.79
N HIS A 112 -5.94 23.30 -20.10
CA HIS A 112 -4.57 23.69 -20.43
C HIS A 112 -3.66 22.45 -20.39
N MET A 113 -3.43 21.86 -21.56
CA MET A 113 -2.60 20.64 -21.67
C MET A 113 -1.14 20.90 -21.29
N THR A 114 -0.66 22.12 -21.53
CA THR A 114 0.71 22.56 -21.20
C THR A 114 0.99 22.58 -19.70
N ASP A 115 -0.03 22.53 -18.84
CA ASP A 115 0.16 22.39 -17.39
C ASP A 115 0.72 21.00 -17.03
N TYR A 116 0.47 19.98 -17.86
CA TYR A 116 0.77 18.59 -17.56
C TYR A 116 1.76 17.94 -18.55
N PHE A 117 1.73 18.36 -19.81
CA PHE A 117 2.41 17.66 -20.90
C PHE A 117 3.33 18.58 -21.71
N THR A 118 4.40 17.98 -22.24
CA THR A 118 5.23 18.56 -23.31
C THR A 118 4.84 17.95 -24.65
N VAL A 119 4.89 18.74 -25.71
CA VAL A 119 4.44 18.37 -27.06
C VAL A 119 5.54 18.70 -28.07
N GLU A 120 5.88 17.75 -28.94
CA GLU A 120 6.85 17.92 -30.01
C GLU A 120 6.25 17.46 -31.36
N PRO A 121 6.20 18.32 -32.41
CA PRO A 121 6.62 19.73 -32.44
C PRO A 121 5.68 20.64 -31.64
N GLU A 122 6.21 21.75 -31.13
CA GLU A 122 5.42 22.74 -30.39
C GLU A 122 4.40 23.47 -31.31
N GLY A 123 3.24 23.80 -30.76
CA GLY A 123 2.18 24.53 -31.48
C GLY A 123 1.32 23.71 -32.43
N VAL A 124 1.58 22.40 -32.57
CA VAL A 124 0.80 21.51 -33.44
C VAL A 124 -0.53 21.10 -32.80
N LEU A 125 -0.54 20.84 -31.49
CA LEU A 125 -1.77 20.50 -30.76
C LEU A 125 -2.47 21.77 -30.24
N PRO A 126 -3.81 21.79 -30.16
CA PRO A 126 -4.53 22.86 -29.50
C PRO A 126 -4.19 22.90 -28.00
N ALA A 127 -4.51 24.02 -27.35
CA ALA A 127 -4.20 24.21 -25.93
C ALA A 127 -5.01 23.29 -24.99
N ALA A 128 -6.16 22.79 -25.45
CA ALA A 128 -7.12 22.02 -24.66
C ALA A 128 -7.40 20.63 -25.26
N ALA A 129 -7.76 19.68 -24.39
CA ALA A 129 -8.21 18.33 -24.72
C ALA A 129 -9.73 18.20 -24.41
N PRO A 130 -10.47 17.24 -25.01
CA PRO A 130 -9.99 16.03 -25.70
C PRO A 130 -9.49 16.28 -27.13
N LEU A 131 -8.55 15.44 -27.57
CA LEU A 131 -7.99 15.43 -28.92
C LEU A 131 -8.48 14.21 -29.70
N ASP A 132 -8.84 14.45 -30.96
CA ASP A 132 -9.08 13.39 -31.93
C ASP A 132 -7.77 13.02 -32.65
N TRP A 133 -7.15 11.92 -32.24
CA TRP A 133 -5.91 11.43 -32.84
C TRP A 133 -6.05 10.88 -34.25
N SER A 134 -7.27 10.81 -34.80
CA SER A 134 -7.48 10.48 -36.21
C SER A 134 -7.18 11.64 -37.16
N ASP A 135 -7.03 12.87 -36.63
CA ASP A 135 -6.62 14.04 -37.40
C ASP A 135 -5.18 13.85 -37.94
N PRO A 136 -4.99 13.84 -39.28
CA PRO A 136 -3.68 13.68 -39.90
C PRO A 136 -2.67 14.77 -39.50
N THR A 137 -3.13 15.95 -39.06
CA THR A 137 -2.24 17.03 -38.59
C THR A 137 -1.47 16.65 -37.33
N TYR A 138 -1.94 15.65 -36.58
CA TYR A 138 -1.28 15.16 -35.36
C TYR A 138 -0.36 13.95 -35.61
N GLU A 139 -0.16 13.56 -36.88
CA GLU A 139 0.73 12.47 -37.24
C GLU A 139 2.18 12.79 -36.82
N GLY A 140 2.84 11.83 -36.17
CA GLY A 140 4.20 11.99 -35.66
C GLY A 140 4.35 12.85 -34.39
N VAL A 141 3.28 13.48 -33.89
CA VAL A 141 3.33 14.29 -32.66
C VAL A 141 3.64 13.42 -31.44
N LYS A 142 4.67 13.80 -30.70
CA LYS A 142 5.05 13.15 -29.43
C LYS A 142 4.51 13.96 -28.28
N VAL A 143 3.91 13.26 -27.32
CA VAL A 143 3.46 13.84 -26.06
C VAL A 143 4.11 13.09 -24.91
N ALA A 144 4.74 13.83 -24.01
CA ALA A 144 5.32 13.32 -22.78
C ALA A 144 4.80 14.09 -21.56
N TRP A 145 4.91 13.49 -20.38
CA TRP A 145 4.69 14.21 -19.14
C TRP A 145 5.76 15.29 -18.97
N ARG A 146 5.36 16.45 -18.46
CA ARG A 146 6.32 17.43 -17.95
C ARG A 146 7.12 16.84 -16.79
N SER A 147 8.39 17.26 -16.69
CA SER A 147 9.33 16.78 -15.68
C SER A 147 9.01 17.27 -14.27
N ASP A 148 8.35 18.41 -14.14
CA ASP A 148 7.98 19.04 -12.86
C ASP A 148 6.63 18.57 -12.30
N VAL A 149 5.85 17.81 -13.07
CA VAL A 149 4.61 17.20 -12.57
C VAL A 149 4.96 15.99 -11.72
N ASN A 150 4.81 16.15 -10.41
CA ASN A 150 5.05 15.09 -9.42
C ASN A 150 4.07 13.91 -9.59
N GLU A 151 4.39 12.79 -8.96
CA GLU A 151 3.60 11.55 -9.13
C GLU A 151 2.14 11.74 -8.70
N MET A 152 1.88 12.46 -7.61
CA MET A 152 0.50 12.80 -7.18
C MET A 152 -0.28 13.56 -8.26
N GLY A 153 0.33 14.56 -8.91
CA GLY A 153 -0.29 15.30 -10.01
C GLY A 153 -0.64 14.40 -11.19
N ARG A 154 0.26 13.47 -11.54
CA ARG A 154 -0.01 12.46 -12.59
C ARG A 154 -1.16 11.55 -12.19
N ARG A 155 -1.15 11.03 -10.95
CA ARG A 155 -2.20 10.12 -10.45
C ARG A 155 -3.57 10.77 -10.41
N ARG A 156 -3.68 12.05 -10.04
CA ARG A 156 -4.95 12.79 -10.07
C ARG A 156 -5.55 12.88 -11.46
N LEU A 157 -4.72 13.08 -12.48
CA LEU A 157 -5.20 13.12 -13.86
C LEU A 157 -5.56 11.70 -14.34
N GLU A 158 -4.71 10.71 -14.07
CA GLU A 158 -4.98 9.30 -14.39
C GLU A 158 -6.25 8.77 -13.69
N ALA A 159 -6.55 9.21 -12.47
CA ALA A 159 -7.72 8.78 -11.70
C ALA A 159 -9.04 9.16 -12.38
N GLN A 160 -9.07 10.24 -13.15
CA GLN A 160 -10.24 10.64 -13.93
C GLN A 160 -10.55 9.67 -15.07
N MET A 161 -9.59 8.81 -15.45
CA MET A 161 -9.77 7.75 -16.45
C MET A 161 -10.37 6.47 -15.85
N LEU A 162 -10.48 6.38 -14.52
CA LEU A 162 -11.06 5.21 -13.88
C LEU A 162 -12.52 5.02 -14.32
N PRO A 163 -12.96 3.77 -14.52
CA PRO A 163 -14.33 3.50 -14.87
C PRO A 163 -15.28 4.00 -13.77
N ARG A 164 -16.45 4.47 -14.20
CA ARG A 164 -17.59 4.68 -13.30
C ARG A 164 -18.12 3.32 -12.89
N ALA A 165 -17.62 2.84 -11.76
CA ALA A 165 -17.94 1.54 -11.19
C ALA A 165 -18.04 1.67 -9.68
N THR A 166 -18.76 0.76 -9.05
CA THR A 166 -18.78 0.65 -7.60
C THR A 166 -17.39 0.34 -7.05
N TYR A 167 -17.15 0.65 -5.78
CA TYR A 167 -15.88 0.34 -5.13
C TYR A 167 -15.53 -1.16 -5.24
N ARG A 168 -16.52 -2.05 -5.04
CA ARG A 168 -16.33 -3.49 -5.14
C ARG A 168 -15.89 -3.93 -6.54
N GLU A 169 -16.51 -3.41 -7.59
CA GLU A 169 -16.12 -3.72 -8.97
C GLU A 169 -14.71 -3.22 -9.28
N ARG A 170 -14.32 -2.04 -8.76
CA ARG A 170 -12.94 -1.54 -8.87
C ARG A 170 -11.97 -2.46 -8.16
N VAL A 171 -12.29 -2.89 -6.93
CA VAL A 171 -11.50 -3.86 -6.18
C VAL A 171 -11.33 -5.13 -6.99
N ASP A 172 -12.38 -5.71 -7.54
CA ASP A 172 -12.32 -6.97 -8.32
C ASP A 172 -11.36 -6.89 -9.51
N GLN A 173 -11.28 -5.74 -10.18
CA GLN A 173 -10.41 -5.51 -11.35
C GLN A 173 -8.97 -5.11 -11.00
N ALA A 174 -8.76 -4.44 -9.87
CA ALA A 174 -7.46 -3.94 -9.45
C ALA A 174 -6.55 -5.05 -8.91
N GLN A 175 -5.24 -4.82 -8.85
CA GLN A 175 -4.34 -5.63 -8.02
C GLN A 175 -4.59 -5.34 -6.54
N ARG A 176 -4.28 -6.30 -5.68
CA ARG A 176 -4.34 -6.08 -4.23
C ARG A 176 -3.17 -5.19 -3.79
N PRO A 177 -3.33 -4.33 -2.77
CA PRO A 177 -2.27 -3.42 -2.36
C PRO A 177 -0.92 -4.11 -2.09
N GLU A 178 -0.95 -5.32 -1.50
CA GLU A 178 0.25 -6.10 -1.20
C GLU A 178 0.97 -6.68 -2.43
N GLU A 179 0.31 -6.74 -3.60
CA GLU A 179 0.90 -7.20 -4.86
C GLU A 179 1.71 -6.09 -5.56
N VAL A 180 1.46 -4.83 -5.19
CA VAL A 180 2.08 -3.63 -5.79
C VAL A 180 2.74 -2.74 -4.74
N SER A 181 3.22 -3.36 -3.66
CA SER A 181 3.74 -2.65 -2.47
C SER A 181 4.94 -1.75 -2.72
N ASN A 182 5.59 -1.84 -3.88
CA ASN A 182 6.77 -1.03 -4.21
C ASN A 182 6.41 0.33 -4.84
N SER A 183 5.15 0.53 -5.24
CA SER A 183 4.73 1.73 -5.98
C SER A 183 3.41 2.34 -5.48
N VAL A 184 2.60 1.56 -4.75
CA VAL A 184 1.23 1.95 -4.39
C VAL A 184 1.17 3.18 -3.47
N ASP A 185 2.18 3.40 -2.64
CA ASP A 185 2.22 4.49 -1.64
C ASP A 185 3.07 5.70 -2.06
N VAL A 186 3.80 5.64 -3.17
CA VAL A 186 4.78 6.69 -3.56
C VAL A 186 4.19 8.11 -3.58
N HIS A 187 2.92 8.24 -3.92
CA HIS A 187 2.25 9.52 -4.11
C HIS A 187 1.63 10.09 -2.82
N ILE A 188 1.46 9.30 -1.76
CA ILE A 188 0.59 9.69 -0.64
C ILE A 188 1.31 10.50 0.45
N TRP A 189 2.65 10.40 0.51
CA TRP A 189 3.42 10.83 1.68
C TRP A 189 3.28 12.31 2.02
N ASP A 190 3.21 13.21 1.03
CA ASP A 190 3.01 14.65 1.29
C ASP A 190 1.70 14.92 2.04
N ALA A 191 0.61 14.28 1.63
CA ALA A 191 -0.70 14.45 2.27
C ALA A 191 -0.74 13.80 3.66
N VAL A 192 -0.16 12.59 3.79
CA VAL A 192 -0.04 11.88 5.07
C VAL A 192 0.74 12.72 6.08
N ASN A 193 1.91 13.22 5.68
CA ASN A 193 2.79 14.01 6.52
C ASN A 193 2.17 15.34 6.94
N ALA A 194 1.49 16.02 6.01
CA ALA A 194 0.79 17.27 6.31
C ALA A 194 -0.32 17.09 7.35
N HIS A 195 -1.07 15.97 7.29
CA HIS A 195 -2.14 15.70 8.25
C HIS A 195 -1.63 15.23 9.61
N LEU A 196 -0.63 14.35 9.62
CA LEU A 196 -0.15 13.68 10.84
C LEU A 196 0.97 14.44 11.56
N GLY A 197 1.53 15.49 10.93
CA GLY A 197 2.69 16.19 11.47
C GLY A 197 3.97 15.34 11.43
N THR A 198 4.08 14.45 10.44
CA THR A 198 5.21 13.51 10.26
C THR A 198 6.09 13.93 9.08
N SER A 199 7.17 13.20 8.85
CA SER A 199 8.07 13.39 7.70
C SER A 199 8.47 12.05 7.07
N ALA A 200 7.57 11.07 7.07
CA ALA A 200 7.81 9.70 6.61
C ALA A 200 7.76 9.57 5.09
N GLN A 201 8.60 8.68 4.55
CA GLN A 201 8.64 8.28 3.13
C GLN A 201 8.38 6.77 2.96
N SER A 202 8.02 6.08 4.04
CA SER A 202 7.67 4.66 4.04
C SER A 202 6.76 4.33 5.22
N PHE A 203 6.07 3.19 5.16
CA PHE A 203 5.28 2.70 6.30
C PHE A 203 6.13 2.50 7.56
N GLY A 204 7.35 1.98 7.43
CA GLY A 204 8.26 1.78 8.57
C GLY A 204 8.60 3.08 9.28
N GLU A 205 8.94 4.13 8.52
CA GLU A 205 9.19 5.46 9.09
C GLU A 205 7.92 6.06 9.71
N LEU A 206 6.77 5.92 9.06
CA LEU A 206 5.50 6.42 9.59
C LEU A 206 5.16 5.74 10.92
N VAL A 207 5.24 4.41 10.98
CA VAL A 207 4.92 3.62 12.17
C VAL A 207 5.90 3.92 13.30
N GLU A 208 7.18 4.11 12.99
CA GLU A 208 8.17 4.55 13.98
C GLU A 208 7.84 5.93 14.54
N GLN A 209 7.56 6.91 13.68
CA GLN A 209 7.22 8.28 14.11
C GLN A 209 5.93 8.30 14.93
N LEU A 210 4.87 7.61 14.49
CA LEU A 210 3.63 7.46 15.26
C LEU A 210 3.86 6.74 16.59
N GLY A 211 4.72 5.73 16.62
CA GLY A 211 5.11 5.06 17.86
C GLY A 211 5.84 5.97 18.84
N ILE A 212 6.78 6.79 18.36
CA ILE A 212 7.44 7.81 19.20
C ILE A 212 6.39 8.77 19.77
N MET A 213 5.46 9.24 18.94
CA MET A 213 4.40 10.16 19.36
C MET A 213 3.41 9.54 20.34
N ARG A 214 3.07 8.25 20.23
CA ARG A 214 2.12 7.58 21.14
C ARG A 214 2.76 6.98 22.38
N PHE A 215 3.89 6.31 22.21
CA PHE A 215 4.50 5.41 23.20
C PHE A 215 5.91 5.84 23.60
N GLY A 216 6.51 6.80 22.91
CA GLY A 216 7.90 7.22 23.13
C GLY A 216 8.94 6.28 22.51
N HIS A 217 8.51 5.25 21.77
CA HIS A 217 9.36 4.29 21.08
C HIS A 217 8.64 3.65 19.90
N ARG A 218 9.38 2.96 19.02
CA ARG A 218 8.79 2.16 17.93
C ARG A 218 7.72 1.20 18.47
N PRO A 219 6.54 1.05 17.82
CA PRO A 219 5.47 0.22 18.36
C PRO A 219 5.91 -1.24 18.53
N ARG A 220 5.54 -1.84 19.66
CA ARG A 220 5.78 -3.25 19.97
C ARG A 220 4.46 -4.00 19.88
N VAL A 221 4.41 -5.05 19.06
CA VAL A 221 3.23 -5.90 18.89
C VAL A 221 3.55 -7.28 19.43
N ALA A 222 2.83 -7.70 20.47
CA ALA A 222 2.90 -9.04 21.02
C ALA A 222 1.60 -9.79 20.71
N ASP A 223 1.69 -10.90 19.97
CA ASP A 223 0.58 -11.79 19.68
C ASP A 223 0.91 -13.18 20.24
N THR A 224 0.36 -13.48 21.42
CA THR A 224 0.65 -14.74 22.14
C THR A 224 -0.16 -15.93 21.64
N PHE A 225 -1.10 -15.71 20.71
CA PHE A 225 -1.98 -16.71 20.12
C PHE A 225 -2.05 -16.51 18.60
N CYS A 226 -0.87 -16.38 17.97
CA CYS A 226 -0.76 -15.85 16.62
C CYS A 226 -1.27 -16.80 15.53
N GLY A 227 -1.48 -18.08 15.85
CA GLY A 227 -1.85 -19.11 14.89
C GLY A 227 -0.89 -19.15 13.72
N SER A 228 -1.40 -18.99 12.51
CA SER A 228 -0.57 -18.96 11.29
C SER A 228 0.11 -17.62 11.01
N GLY A 229 0.09 -16.68 11.96
CA GLY A 229 1.02 -15.55 12.01
C GLY A 229 0.64 -14.31 11.19
N GLN A 230 -0.61 -14.16 10.75
CA GLN A 230 -0.97 -13.06 9.84
C GLN A 230 -0.89 -11.67 10.48
N ILE A 231 -1.36 -11.51 11.73
CA ILE A 231 -1.27 -10.24 12.46
C ILE A 231 0.20 -9.85 12.68
N PRO A 232 1.04 -10.71 13.28
CA PRO A 232 2.41 -10.31 13.54
C PRO A 232 3.23 -10.17 12.25
N PHE A 233 2.90 -10.90 11.17
CA PHE A 233 3.53 -10.71 9.86
C PHE A 233 3.25 -9.32 9.29
N GLU A 234 2.00 -8.89 9.32
CA GLU A 234 1.64 -7.56 8.81
C GLU A 234 2.20 -6.45 9.71
N ALA A 235 2.22 -6.64 11.03
CA ALA A 235 2.87 -5.71 11.96
C ALA A 235 4.37 -5.55 11.65
N ALA A 236 5.08 -6.65 11.37
CA ALA A 236 6.48 -6.61 11.00
C ALA A 236 6.69 -5.89 9.67
N ARG A 237 5.84 -6.15 8.66
CA ARG A 237 5.87 -5.45 7.35
C ARG A 237 5.67 -3.95 7.47
N LEU A 238 4.84 -3.52 8.41
CA LEU A 238 4.59 -2.10 8.68
C LEU A 238 5.71 -1.45 9.50
N GLY A 239 6.64 -2.22 10.08
CA GLY A 239 7.79 -1.70 10.82
C GLY A 239 7.65 -1.74 12.35
N CYS A 240 6.71 -2.50 12.90
CA CYS A 240 6.64 -2.75 14.33
C CYS A 240 7.74 -3.71 14.80
N ASP A 241 8.12 -3.62 16.07
CA ASP A 241 8.87 -4.68 16.76
C ASP A 241 7.88 -5.78 17.16
N VAL A 242 8.08 -7.00 16.67
CA VAL A 242 7.07 -8.07 16.77
C VAL A 242 7.54 -9.24 17.61
N TYR A 243 6.67 -9.67 18.51
CA TYR A 243 6.79 -10.88 19.32
C TYR A 243 5.58 -11.76 19.04
N ALA A 244 5.81 -12.97 18.54
CA ALA A 244 4.75 -13.90 18.19
C ALA A 244 4.98 -15.25 18.85
N SER A 245 3.94 -15.83 19.43
CA SER A 245 3.97 -17.19 19.96
C SER A 245 2.66 -17.92 19.69
N ASP A 246 2.76 -19.24 19.63
CA ASP A 246 1.61 -20.13 19.62
C ASP A 246 1.96 -21.41 20.40
N LEU A 247 0.94 -22.10 20.93
CA LEU A 247 1.14 -23.39 21.59
C LEU A 247 1.43 -24.50 20.56
N ASN A 248 0.88 -24.38 19.36
CA ASN A 248 1.03 -25.38 18.33
C ASN A 248 2.37 -25.23 17.60
N PRO A 249 3.25 -26.24 17.61
CA PRO A 249 4.57 -26.14 16.98
C PRO A 249 4.50 -25.90 15.47
N VAL A 250 3.45 -26.38 14.79
CA VAL A 250 3.26 -26.13 13.36
C VAL A 250 2.84 -24.68 13.10
N ALA A 251 2.00 -24.10 13.95
CA ALA A 251 1.66 -22.68 13.90
C ALA A 251 2.91 -21.79 14.09
N CYS A 252 3.78 -22.17 15.03
CA CYS A 252 5.09 -21.54 15.21
C CYS A 252 5.98 -21.65 13.96
N MET A 253 6.06 -22.83 13.33
CA MET A 253 6.82 -23.00 12.09
C MET A 253 6.24 -22.18 10.93
N LEU A 254 4.92 -22.09 10.80
CA LEU A 254 4.25 -21.27 9.80
C LEU A 254 4.54 -19.78 10.00
N THR A 255 4.47 -19.32 11.24
CA THR A 255 4.80 -17.93 11.61
C THR A 255 6.28 -17.63 11.36
N TRP A 256 7.19 -18.54 11.74
CA TRP A 256 8.61 -18.41 11.45
C TRP A 256 8.89 -18.34 9.94
N GLY A 257 8.25 -19.21 9.15
CA GLY A 257 8.35 -19.21 7.70
C GLY A 257 7.82 -17.92 7.07
N ALA A 258 6.72 -17.36 7.62
CA ALA A 258 6.21 -16.07 7.20
C ALA A 258 7.27 -14.97 7.38
N PHE A 259 7.95 -14.89 8.53
CA PHE A 259 8.95 -13.84 8.77
C PHE A 259 10.23 -14.04 7.97
N ASN A 260 10.79 -15.25 8.01
CA ASN A 260 12.17 -15.50 7.57
C ASN A 260 12.26 -15.91 6.11
N ILE A 261 11.19 -16.49 5.54
CA ILE A 261 11.14 -16.89 4.14
C ILE A 261 10.36 -15.87 3.33
N VAL A 262 9.09 -15.60 3.68
CA VAL A 262 8.24 -14.71 2.89
C VAL A 262 8.62 -13.24 3.09
N GLY A 263 8.79 -12.81 4.34
CA GLY A 263 9.20 -11.45 4.70
C GLY A 263 10.71 -11.23 4.72
N GLY A 264 11.51 -12.27 4.49
CA GLY A 264 12.96 -12.22 4.55
C GLY A 264 13.57 -11.44 3.37
N SER A 265 14.70 -10.79 3.61
CA SER A 265 15.46 -10.12 2.54
C SER A 265 15.91 -11.13 1.47
N GLU A 266 16.17 -10.66 0.25
CA GLU A 266 16.71 -11.51 -0.83
C GLU A 266 17.98 -12.23 -0.38
N ARG A 267 18.92 -11.48 0.24
CA ARG A 267 20.14 -12.04 0.83
C ARG A 267 19.85 -13.14 1.86
N SER A 268 18.88 -12.95 2.74
CA SER A 268 18.52 -13.96 3.75
C SER A 268 17.99 -15.24 3.09
N ARG A 269 17.16 -15.09 2.06
CA ARG A 269 16.62 -16.22 1.29
C ARG A 269 17.70 -16.96 0.52
N GLU A 270 18.64 -16.25 -0.10
CA GLU A 270 19.79 -16.86 -0.80
C GLU A 270 20.71 -17.62 0.15
N THR A 271 20.94 -17.11 1.36
CA THR A 271 21.68 -17.83 2.41
C THR A 271 20.94 -19.10 2.80
N LEU A 272 19.65 -19.00 3.12
CA LEU A 272 18.83 -20.15 3.51
C LEU A 272 18.81 -21.25 2.43
N ALA A 273 18.70 -20.87 1.15
CA ALA A 273 18.74 -21.81 0.03
C ALA A 273 20.09 -22.54 -0.08
N ARG A 274 21.21 -21.82 0.13
CA ARG A 274 22.54 -22.42 0.15
C ARG A 274 22.71 -23.39 1.31
N ASP A 275 22.33 -22.97 2.52
CA ASP A 275 22.42 -23.80 3.72
C ASP A 275 21.59 -25.08 3.57
N GLN A 276 20.39 -24.98 2.98
CA GLN A 276 19.55 -26.14 2.67
C GLN A 276 20.23 -27.11 1.70
N GLN A 277 20.84 -26.61 0.62
CA GLN A 277 21.56 -27.45 -0.34
C GLN A 277 22.79 -28.13 0.27
N GLU A 278 23.49 -27.46 1.18
CA GLU A 278 24.60 -28.06 1.92
C GLU A 278 24.12 -29.16 2.87
N LEU A 279 23.04 -28.91 3.63
CA LEU A 279 22.44 -29.91 4.51
C LEU A 279 22.01 -31.16 3.75
N VAL A 280 21.33 -31.00 2.61
CA VAL A 280 20.93 -32.14 1.76
C VAL A 280 22.16 -32.94 1.31
N ARG A 281 23.22 -32.27 0.86
CA ARG A 281 24.47 -32.94 0.47
C ARG A 281 25.10 -33.73 1.61
N ARG A 282 25.08 -33.19 2.83
CA ARG A 282 25.61 -33.88 4.02
C ARG A 282 24.78 -35.12 4.37
N VAL A 283 23.46 -35.00 4.39
CA VAL A 283 22.55 -36.12 4.70
C VAL A 283 22.64 -37.24 3.66
N GLN A 284 22.87 -36.91 2.38
CA GLN A 284 23.05 -37.91 1.31
C GLN A 284 24.42 -38.61 1.34
N ALA A 285 25.39 -38.05 2.05
CA ALA A 285 26.73 -38.60 2.19
C ALA A 285 26.88 -39.52 3.43
N GLU A 286 25.87 -39.56 4.31
CA GLU A 286 25.72 -40.50 5.42
C GLU A 286 25.02 -41.80 4.95
#